data_AF-A0A2Z6RC71-F1
#
_entry.id   AF-A0A2Z6RC71-F1
#
_cell.length_a   1.000
_cell.length_b   1.000
_cell.length_c   1.000
_cell.angle_alpha   90.00
_cell.angle_beta   90.00
_cell.angle_gamma   90.00
#
_symmetry.space_group_name_H-M   'P 1'
#
loop_
_entity.id
_entity.type
_entity.pdbx_description
1 polymer ?
#
loop_
_entity_poly.entity_id
_entity_poly.type
_entity_poly.pdbx_seq_one_letter_code
_entity_poly.pdbx_strand_id
1 'polypeptide(L)'
;MKKVMMRDEGESESDEEEEDEQRIRPNVTTRQQSQHQQLQQQSQQQQSQHQQHQQQPQRQHHQQQLNTASIINKVQKEIYGALFDYWNDPPMAMLLATILDPRCKRTHGWPNELRERVKVELKVQYDEIKPQNNTQPEENFSNNNSSIDRFHAYIFGPQVIEENEDTEFDNYFRTPQASYDTNPFQWWQNNKDSFPVLYELARKYLCIPATSVPSERLFSDAGNQICEERNRLKASTVTELLFLKRNSEYFNVFK
;
A
#
# COMPACT_ATOMS: atom_id res chain seq x y z
N MET A 1 -50.45 -30.34 22.63
CA MET A 1 -51.15 -30.20 23.93
C MET A 1 -50.97 -28.76 24.44
N LYS A 2 -51.89 -28.27 25.31
CA LYS A 2 -51.78 -27.19 26.36
C LYS A 2 -50.45 -26.39 26.46
N LYS A 3 -50.36 -25.07 26.70
CA LYS A 3 -51.21 -23.92 27.18
C LYS A 3 -50.60 -22.61 26.55
N VAL A 4 -51.23 -21.44 26.33
CA VAL A 4 -52.30 -20.60 26.97
C VAL A 4 -51.82 -19.65 28.10
N MET A 5 -51.66 -18.33 27.77
CA MET A 5 -52.10 -17.06 28.45
C MET A 5 -51.41 -15.84 27.74
N MET A 6 -52.12 -14.82 27.19
CA MET A 6 -52.76 -13.59 27.77
C MET A 6 -51.76 -12.50 28.23
N ARG A 7 -51.85 -11.18 27.89
CA ARG A 7 -52.81 -10.29 27.13
C ARG A 7 -52.04 -9.31 26.16
N ASP A 8 -52.41 -8.02 25.99
CA ASP A 8 -53.18 -7.37 24.88
C ASP A 8 -52.59 -5.90 24.69
N GLU A 9 -53.14 -4.73 24.30
CA GLU A 9 -54.47 -4.06 24.10
C GLU A 9 -54.26 -2.61 23.46
N GLY A 10 -55.24 -1.92 22.80
CA GLY A 10 -55.18 -0.52 22.24
C GLY A 10 -55.28 -0.32 20.67
N GLU A 11 -56.06 0.66 20.12
CA GLU A 11 -56.67 0.76 18.73
C GLU A 11 -56.12 1.92 17.76
N SER A 12 -56.62 2.41 16.57
CA SER A 12 -57.88 2.41 15.73
C SER A 12 -57.71 2.84 14.18
N GLU A 13 -58.76 3.33 13.43
CA GLU A 13 -58.95 3.42 11.91
C GLU A 13 -59.02 4.87 11.22
N SER A 14 -59.46 5.27 9.98
CA SER A 14 -60.20 4.76 8.74
C SER A 14 -60.04 5.61 7.37
N ASP A 15 -61.01 5.60 6.40
CA ASP A 15 -60.98 5.87 4.87
C ASP A 15 -61.61 7.23 4.30
N GLU A 16 -62.01 7.62 3.02
CA GLU A 16 -62.33 7.12 1.61
C GLU A 16 -62.43 8.28 0.47
N GLU A 17 -62.64 8.08 -0.88
CA GLU A 17 -62.55 9.10 -2.05
C GLU A 17 -63.46 8.96 -3.38
N GLU A 18 -63.55 9.95 -4.36
CA GLU A 18 -64.45 9.99 -5.62
C GLU A 18 -64.06 10.95 -6.87
N GLU A 19 -64.49 10.72 -8.16
CA GLU A 19 -64.37 11.54 -9.48
C GLU A 19 -65.45 11.13 -10.60
N ASP A 20 -65.79 11.67 -11.83
CA ASP A 20 -65.63 12.84 -12.80
C ASP A 20 -66.96 13.04 -13.68
N GLU A 21 -67.25 13.33 -15.00
CA GLU A 21 -66.68 13.57 -16.39
C GLU A 21 -67.83 14.12 -17.36
N GLN A 22 -67.83 14.76 -18.57
CA GLN A 22 -66.92 15.31 -19.65
C GLN A 22 -67.49 16.64 -20.31
N ARG A 23 -67.80 16.95 -21.62
CA ARG A 23 -67.93 16.33 -23.00
C ARG A 23 -67.98 17.43 -24.15
N ILE A 24 -67.89 17.12 -25.48
CA ILE A 24 -67.60 18.08 -26.62
C ILE A 24 -68.54 18.07 -27.90
N ARG A 25 -68.39 19.01 -28.90
CA ARG A 25 -69.32 19.29 -30.08
C ARG A 25 -68.66 19.85 -31.41
N PRO A 26 -69.34 19.85 -32.62
CA PRO A 26 -68.85 20.28 -33.99
C PRO A 26 -69.31 21.73 -34.45
N ASN A 27 -69.27 22.29 -35.70
CA ASN A 27 -69.20 21.85 -37.15
C ASN A 27 -68.72 23.00 -38.15
N VAL A 28 -68.66 22.83 -39.50
CA VAL A 28 -68.12 23.81 -40.52
C VAL A 28 -68.70 23.75 -41.99
N THR A 29 -68.51 24.81 -42.84
CA THR A 29 -69.04 24.95 -44.25
C THR A 29 -68.07 25.70 -45.26
N THR A 30 -68.54 26.68 -46.10
CA THR A 30 -67.79 27.96 -46.39
C THR A 30 -66.75 28.08 -47.57
N ARG A 31 -66.71 27.14 -48.52
CA ARG A 31 -65.56 26.88 -49.44
C ARG A 31 -64.73 28.00 -50.12
N GLN A 32 -65.24 28.86 -51.01
CA GLN A 32 -64.35 29.69 -51.85
C GLN A 32 -63.70 30.87 -51.11
N GLN A 33 -64.45 31.54 -50.23
CA GLN A 33 -63.86 32.52 -49.30
C GLN A 33 -62.90 31.81 -48.34
N SER A 34 -63.23 30.60 -47.87
CA SER A 34 -62.26 29.76 -47.15
C SER A 34 -60.98 29.55 -47.95
N GLN A 35 -60.98 29.27 -49.26
CA GLN A 35 -59.73 29.02 -50.00
C GLN A 35 -58.78 30.22 -50.01
N HIS A 36 -59.25 31.44 -50.26
CA HIS A 36 -58.36 32.62 -50.22
C HIS A 36 -57.94 32.97 -48.79
N GLN A 37 -58.85 32.85 -47.82
CA GLN A 37 -58.55 33.04 -46.40
C GLN A 37 -57.59 31.96 -45.86
N GLN A 38 -57.65 30.74 -46.39
CA GLN A 38 -56.78 29.60 -46.07
C GLN A 38 -55.39 29.77 -46.67
N LEU A 39 -55.26 30.35 -47.86
CA LEU A 39 -53.95 30.74 -48.41
C LEU A 39 -53.28 31.86 -47.58
N GLN A 40 -54.06 32.85 -47.13
CA GLN A 40 -53.54 33.89 -46.22
C GLN A 40 -53.18 33.31 -44.85
N GLN A 41 -54.02 32.43 -44.28
CA GLN A 41 -53.73 31.70 -43.04
C GLN A 41 -52.53 30.77 -43.19
N GLN A 42 -52.32 30.11 -44.33
CA GLN A 42 -51.13 29.29 -44.58
C GLN A 42 -49.85 30.14 -44.65
N SER A 43 -49.90 31.31 -45.31
CA SER A 43 -48.78 32.24 -45.34
C SER A 43 -48.44 32.76 -43.93
N GLN A 44 -49.45 33.15 -43.16
CA GLN A 44 -49.29 33.57 -41.76
C GLN A 44 -48.81 32.42 -40.87
N GLN A 45 -49.34 31.19 -41.04
CA GLN A 45 -48.87 30.00 -40.32
C GLN A 45 -47.41 29.66 -40.67
N GLN A 46 -46.98 29.81 -41.92
CA GLN A 46 -45.58 29.60 -42.30
C GLN A 46 -44.67 30.65 -41.66
N GLN A 47 -45.07 31.93 -41.64
CA GLN A 47 -44.31 32.98 -40.94
C GLN A 47 -44.26 32.75 -39.42
N SER A 48 -45.40 32.41 -38.80
CA SER A 48 -45.47 32.06 -37.37
C SER A 48 -44.68 30.80 -37.04
N GLN A 49 -44.69 29.77 -37.89
CA GLN A 49 -43.84 28.58 -37.73
C GLN A 49 -42.36 28.91 -37.86
N HIS A 50 -41.98 29.83 -38.75
CA HIS A 50 -40.60 30.29 -38.89
C HIS A 50 -40.14 31.07 -37.65
N GLN A 51 -41.00 31.94 -37.11
CA GLN A 51 -40.75 32.64 -35.84
C GLN A 51 -40.74 31.69 -34.63
N GLN A 52 -41.60 30.67 -34.59
CA GLN A 52 -41.59 29.63 -33.55
C GLN A 52 -40.37 28.70 -33.65
N HIS A 53 -39.82 28.45 -34.85
CA HIS A 53 -38.55 27.74 -34.99
C HIS A 53 -37.36 28.60 -34.51
N GLN A 54 -37.42 29.93 -34.68
CA GLN A 54 -36.44 30.86 -34.10
C GLN A 54 -36.65 31.12 -32.59
N GLN A 55 -37.83 30.80 -32.05
CA GLN A 55 -38.18 30.88 -30.63
C GLN A 55 -38.42 29.50 -29.99
N GLN A 56 -37.78 28.44 -30.51
CA GLN A 56 -37.54 27.28 -29.66
C GLN A 56 -36.71 27.76 -28.46
N PRO A 57 -37.15 27.55 -27.21
CA PRO A 57 -36.26 27.80 -26.09
C PRO A 57 -35.05 26.89 -26.29
N GLN A 58 -33.86 27.48 -26.43
CA GLN A 58 -32.63 26.71 -26.43
C GLN A 58 -32.68 25.85 -25.17
N ARG A 59 -32.79 24.52 -25.34
CA ARG A 59 -32.57 23.62 -24.22
C ARG A 59 -31.12 23.83 -23.82
N GLN A 60 -30.93 24.66 -22.80
CA GLN A 60 -29.71 24.73 -22.03
C GLN A 60 -29.56 23.37 -21.34
N HIS A 61 -29.09 22.40 -22.13
CA HIS A 61 -28.32 21.29 -21.63
C HIS A 61 -27.18 21.93 -20.86
N HIS A 62 -27.41 22.06 -19.56
CA HIS A 62 -26.38 22.29 -18.56
C HIS A 62 -25.53 21.02 -18.51
N GLN A 63 -24.82 20.75 -19.60
CA GLN A 63 -23.43 20.36 -19.52
C GLN A 63 -22.72 21.47 -18.74
N GLN A 64 -22.91 21.47 -17.42
CA GLN A 64 -21.86 21.90 -16.52
C GLN A 64 -20.64 21.14 -17.01
N GLN A 65 -19.72 21.84 -17.68
CA GLN A 65 -18.44 21.27 -18.02
C GLN A 65 -17.84 20.90 -16.67
N LEU A 66 -17.84 19.59 -16.37
CA LEU A 66 -17.32 19.08 -15.10
C LEU A 66 -15.96 19.73 -14.94
N ASN A 67 -15.76 20.43 -13.83
CA ASN A 67 -14.56 21.23 -13.64
C ASN A 67 -13.41 20.30 -13.25
N THR A 68 -13.04 19.44 -14.20
CA THR A 68 -12.09 18.34 -14.07
C THR A 68 -10.72 18.89 -13.71
N ALA A 69 -10.38 20.11 -14.16
CA ALA A 69 -9.19 20.83 -13.69
C ALA A 69 -9.25 21.13 -12.19
N SER A 70 -10.36 21.67 -11.68
CA SER A 70 -10.55 21.92 -10.23
C SER A 70 -10.59 20.61 -9.42
N ILE A 71 -11.26 19.57 -9.94
CA ILE A 71 -11.32 18.25 -9.29
C ILE A 71 -9.93 17.60 -9.26
N ILE A 72 -9.16 17.64 -10.36
CA ILE A 72 -7.78 17.16 -10.42
C ILE A 72 -6.90 17.96 -9.45
N ASN A 73 -6.97 19.29 -9.46
CA ASN A 73 -6.19 20.13 -8.54
C ASN A 73 -6.53 19.85 -7.07
N LYS A 74 -7.81 19.59 -6.76
CA LYS A 74 -8.22 19.15 -5.42
C LYS A 74 -7.64 17.78 -5.10
N VAL A 75 -7.86 16.77 -5.93
CA VAL A 75 -7.35 15.40 -5.74
C VAL A 75 -5.83 15.37 -5.60
N GLN A 76 -5.10 16.15 -6.41
CA GLN A 76 -3.66 16.35 -6.27
C GLN A 76 -3.32 16.94 -4.90
N LYS A 77 -4.02 17.99 -4.45
CA LYS A 77 -3.79 18.58 -3.13
C LYS A 77 -4.06 17.60 -1.99
N GLU A 78 -5.16 16.84 -2.03
CA GLU A 78 -5.47 15.84 -0.99
C GLU A 78 -4.40 14.72 -1.00
N ILE A 79 -3.95 14.27 -2.19
CA ILE A 79 -2.87 13.28 -2.32
C ILE A 79 -1.54 13.82 -1.79
N TYR A 80 -1.15 15.05 -2.13
CA TYR A 80 0.07 15.67 -1.59
C TYR A 80 -0.01 15.90 -0.08
N GLY A 81 -1.18 16.28 0.44
CA GLY A 81 -1.43 16.39 1.89
C GLY A 81 -1.25 15.04 2.59
N ALA A 82 -1.97 14.01 2.13
CA ALA A 82 -1.83 12.66 2.67
C ALA A 82 -0.40 12.10 2.55
N LEU A 83 0.30 12.33 1.43
CA LEU A 83 1.70 11.93 1.28
C LEU A 83 2.62 12.66 2.26
N PHE A 84 2.36 13.93 2.57
CA PHE A 84 3.09 14.66 3.60
C PHE A 84 2.78 14.07 4.99
N ASP A 85 1.50 13.97 5.35
CA ASP A 85 1.04 13.51 6.66
C ASP A 85 1.49 12.07 6.98
N TYR A 86 1.47 11.15 6.01
CA TYR A 86 1.88 9.75 6.22
C TYR A 86 3.40 9.51 6.19
N TRP A 87 4.20 10.38 5.55
CA TRP A 87 5.64 10.14 5.33
C TRP A 87 6.57 11.18 5.99
N ASN A 88 6.02 12.13 6.75
CA ASN A 88 6.78 13.18 7.44
C ASN A 88 7.72 12.67 8.56
N ASP A 89 7.27 11.72 9.38
CA ASP A 89 8.12 11.03 10.39
C ASP A 89 8.28 9.55 10.01
N PRO A 90 9.20 9.23 9.07
CA PRO A 90 9.42 7.85 8.63
C PRO A 90 9.91 6.97 9.80
N PRO A 91 9.30 5.78 10.03
CA PRO A 91 9.62 4.96 11.18
C PRO A 91 11.10 4.51 11.15
N MET A 92 11.75 4.55 12.31
CA MET A 92 13.20 4.31 12.43
C MET A 92 13.67 2.99 11.78
N ALA A 93 12.87 1.92 11.86
CA ALA A 93 13.17 0.65 11.21
C ALA A 93 13.33 0.76 9.67
N MET A 94 12.55 1.62 9.01
CA MET A 94 12.66 1.89 7.57
C MET A 94 13.90 2.75 7.25
N LEU A 95 14.25 3.70 8.13
CA LEU A 95 15.46 4.51 7.99
C LEU A 95 16.73 3.66 8.14
N LEU A 96 16.76 2.77 9.14
CA LEU A 96 17.82 1.78 9.33
C LEU A 96 17.91 0.82 8.14
N ALA A 97 16.78 0.29 7.65
CA ALA A 97 16.74 -0.52 6.43
C ALA A 97 17.30 0.23 5.21
N THR A 98 17.00 1.53 5.05
CA THR A 98 17.49 2.34 3.93
C THR A 98 18.99 2.60 4.00
N ILE A 99 19.56 2.78 5.20
CA ILE A 99 21.01 2.90 5.38
C ILE A 99 21.72 1.54 5.22
N LEU A 100 21.08 0.44 5.60
CA LEU A 100 21.59 -0.92 5.42
C LEU A 100 21.39 -1.48 4.01
N ASP A 101 20.61 -0.85 3.13
CA ASP A 101 20.58 -1.23 1.70
C ASP A 101 21.85 -0.68 1.01
N PRO A 102 22.74 -1.54 0.48
CA PRO A 102 24.00 -1.11 -0.14
C PRO A 102 23.81 -0.20 -1.36
N ARG A 103 22.60 -0.19 -1.95
CA ARG A 103 22.20 0.65 -3.08
C ARG A 103 21.71 2.03 -2.66
N CYS A 104 21.29 2.21 -1.41
CA CYS A 104 20.62 3.43 -0.94
C CYS A 104 21.40 4.18 0.16
N LYS A 105 22.40 3.55 0.79
CA LYS A 105 23.14 4.07 1.96
C LYS A 105 23.68 5.50 1.89
N ARG A 106 23.89 6.07 0.69
CA ARG A 106 24.28 7.48 0.51
C ARG A 106 23.18 8.50 0.88
N THR A 107 21.94 8.06 1.08
CA THR A 107 20.83 8.87 1.64
C THR A 107 20.70 10.26 1.03
N HIS A 108 20.81 10.35 -0.30
CA HIS A 108 20.82 11.62 -1.02
C HIS A 108 19.48 12.37 -0.83
N GLY A 109 19.56 13.65 -0.47
CA GLY A 109 18.39 14.48 -0.15
C GLY A 109 17.89 14.39 1.29
N TRP A 110 18.43 13.52 2.15
CA TRP A 110 18.08 13.51 3.57
C TRP A 110 18.68 14.71 4.31
N PRO A 111 17.96 15.30 5.29
CA PRO A 111 18.54 16.25 6.24
C PRO A 111 19.76 15.65 6.95
N ASN A 112 20.80 16.46 7.17
CA ASN A 112 22.01 16.00 7.87
C ASN A 112 21.68 15.47 9.27
N GLU A 113 20.83 16.19 10.02
CA GLU A 113 20.36 15.80 11.35
C GLU A 113 19.69 14.42 11.35
N LEU A 114 18.83 14.12 10.36
CA LEU A 114 18.17 12.82 10.23
C LEU A 114 19.19 11.72 9.95
N ARG A 115 20.13 11.94 9.03
CA ARG A 115 21.16 10.95 8.68
C ARG A 115 22.07 10.64 9.87
N GLU A 116 22.51 11.64 10.62
CA GLU A 116 23.35 11.41 11.80
C GLU A 116 22.54 10.79 12.96
N ARG A 117 21.26 11.15 13.18
CA ARG A 117 20.35 10.46 14.11
C ARG A 117 20.26 8.95 13.82
N VAL A 118 20.06 8.58 12.56
CA VAL A 118 19.91 7.16 12.15
C VAL A 118 21.24 6.41 12.22
N LYS A 119 22.39 7.06 11.97
CA LYS A 119 23.71 6.48 12.22
C LYS A 119 23.95 6.21 13.70
N VAL A 120 23.61 7.13 14.59
CA VAL A 120 23.75 6.96 16.05
C VAL A 120 22.90 5.79 16.53
N GLU A 121 21.63 5.71 16.08
CA GLU A 121 20.75 4.57 16.36
C GLU A 121 21.35 3.24 15.85
N LEU A 122 21.85 3.22 14.62
CA LEU A 122 22.50 2.02 14.05
C LEU A 122 23.76 1.64 14.83
N LYS A 123 24.53 2.62 15.34
CA LYS A 123 25.74 2.38 16.12
C LYS A 123 25.41 1.76 17.49
N VAL A 124 24.37 2.25 18.16
CA VAL A 124 23.83 1.63 19.39
C VAL A 124 23.43 0.18 19.12
N GLN A 125 22.62 -0.08 18.09
CA GLN A 125 22.20 -1.43 17.70
C GLN A 125 23.37 -2.34 17.29
N TYR A 126 24.46 -1.78 16.76
CA TYR A 126 25.68 -2.49 16.41
C TYR A 126 26.52 -2.85 17.66
N ASP A 127 26.73 -1.89 18.57
CA ASP A 127 27.53 -2.10 19.78
C ASP A 127 26.79 -3.00 20.80
N GLU A 128 25.46 -3.10 20.75
CA GLU A 128 24.66 -4.12 21.48
C GLU A 128 24.95 -5.57 21.01
N ILE A 129 25.16 -5.78 19.71
CA ILE A 129 25.32 -7.13 19.11
C ILE A 129 26.79 -7.56 19.08
N LYS A 130 27.72 -6.62 18.85
CA LYS A 130 29.19 -6.86 18.83
C LYS A 130 29.69 -7.80 19.95
N PRO A 131 29.35 -7.64 21.25
CA PRO A 131 29.86 -8.53 22.31
C PRO A 131 29.35 -9.98 22.22
N GLN A 132 28.24 -10.26 21.52
CA GLN A 132 27.69 -11.62 21.44
C GLN A 132 28.43 -12.50 20.41
N ASN A 133 28.95 -11.91 19.32
CA ASN A 133 29.62 -12.67 18.25
C ASN A 133 31.10 -13.01 18.55
N ASN A 134 31.75 -12.37 19.52
CA ASN A 134 33.17 -12.62 19.83
C ASN A 134 33.46 -13.93 20.62
N THR A 135 32.46 -14.78 20.87
CA THR A 135 32.62 -16.01 21.69
C THR A 135 32.87 -17.26 20.83
N GLN A 136 33.91 -17.26 20.00
CA GLN A 136 34.67 -18.48 19.63
C GLN A 136 35.94 -18.16 18.82
N PRO A 137 37.12 -18.38 19.43
CA PRO A 137 38.17 -19.15 18.74
C PRO A 137 38.53 -20.42 19.53
N GLU A 138 38.60 -21.58 18.87
CA GLU A 138 39.21 -22.77 19.48
C GLU A 138 40.74 -22.78 19.29
N GLU A 139 41.46 -22.23 20.26
CA GLU A 139 42.94 -22.30 20.28
C GLU A 139 43.45 -23.69 20.71
N ASN A 140 43.46 -24.64 19.77
CA ASN A 140 44.16 -25.92 19.92
C ASN A 140 45.64 -25.82 19.51
N PHE A 141 46.42 -24.96 20.16
CA PHE A 141 47.87 -24.86 19.91
C PHE A 141 48.68 -25.89 20.70
N SER A 142 49.07 -26.97 20.01
CA SER A 142 50.01 -27.96 20.55
C SER A 142 51.44 -27.42 20.55
N ASN A 143 52.10 -27.46 21.71
CA ASN A 143 53.38 -26.80 21.98
C ASN A 143 54.59 -27.72 21.67
N ASN A 144 55.52 -27.30 20.80
CA ASN A 144 56.89 -27.84 20.73
C ASN A 144 57.90 -26.97 19.95
N ASN A 145 58.76 -26.28 20.70
CA ASN A 145 60.03 -25.63 20.32
C ASN A 145 60.58 -25.75 18.88
N SER A 146 60.80 -24.61 18.21
CA SER A 146 62.18 -24.17 17.87
C SER A 146 62.24 -22.67 17.51
N SER A 147 63.44 -22.09 17.35
CA SER A 147 63.63 -20.69 16.97
C SER A 147 62.98 -20.28 15.64
N ILE A 148 62.63 -21.26 14.79
CA ILE A 148 61.89 -21.03 13.54
C ILE A 148 60.49 -20.46 13.81
N ASP A 149 59.83 -20.83 14.92
CA ASP A 149 58.49 -20.31 15.25
C ASP A 149 58.49 -18.80 15.45
N ARG A 150 59.54 -18.22 16.07
CA ARG A 150 59.60 -16.74 16.22
C ARG A 150 59.79 -16.03 14.89
N PHE A 151 60.55 -16.60 13.96
CA PHE A 151 60.71 -16.02 12.63
C PHE A 151 59.43 -16.17 11.80
N HIS A 152 58.79 -17.34 11.84
CA HIS A 152 57.51 -17.57 11.18
C HIS A 152 56.39 -16.72 11.81
N ALA A 153 56.34 -16.55 13.12
CA ALA A 153 55.38 -15.65 13.78
C ALA A 153 55.63 -14.17 13.44
N TYR A 154 56.88 -13.76 13.23
CA TYR A 154 57.22 -12.38 12.85
C TYR A 154 56.93 -12.05 11.38
N ILE A 155 57.07 -13.02 10.47
CA ILE A 155 56.85 -12.84 9.02
C ILE A 155 55.42 -13.22 8.59
N PHE A 156 54.85 -14.28 9.16
CA PHE A 156 53.58 -14.92 8.75
C PHE A 156 52.57 -15.12 9.89
N GLY A 157 52.96 -14.90 11.15
CA GLY A 157 52.00 -14.85 12.25
C GLY A 157 51.07 -13.65 12.08
N PRO A 158 49.99 -13.56 12.89
CA PRO A 158 49.18 -12.36 12.92
C PRO A 158 50.08 -11.19 13.31
N GLN A 159 50.34 -10.30 12.34
CA GLN A 159 50.77 -8.95 12.65
C GLN A 159 49.74 -8.41 13.64
N VAL A 160 50.18 -8.02 14.84
CA VAL A 160 49.39 -7.13 15.67
C VAL A 160 49.47 -5.77 14.99
N ILE A 161 48.69 -5.65 13.92
CA ILE A 161 48.25 -4.37 13.37
C ILE A 161 47.58 -3.70 14.55
N GLU A 162 48.19 -2.66 15.08
CA GLU A 162 47.54 -1.81 16.08
C GLU A 162 46.16 -1.47 15.53
N GLU A 163 45.10 -1.81 16.27
CA GLU A 163 43.72 -1.72 15.77
C GLU A 163 43.39 -0.25 15.48
N ASN A 164 43.64 0.16 14.25
CA ASN A 164 43.14 1.42 13.72
C ASN A 164 41.62 1.44 13.97
N GLU A 165 41.09 2.56 14.45
CA GLU A 165 39.72 2.71 14.98
C GLU A 165 38.61 2.51 13.93
N ASP A 166 38.98 2.03 12.75
CA ASP A 166 38.19 1.65 11.59
C ASP A 166 37.35 0.40 11.86
N THR A 167 36.32 0.54 12.71
CA THR A 167 35.40 -0.55 13.00
C THR A 167 34.63 -0.99 11.75
N GLU A 168 34.12 -2.23 11.77
CA GLU A 168 33.24 -2.81 10.75
C GLU A 168 32.19 -1.81 10.22
N PHE A 169 31.57 -1.10 11.17
CA PHE A 169 30.60 -0.01 10.96
C PHE A 169 31.12 1.05 9.98
N ASP A 170 32.28 1.63 10.26
CA ASP A 170 32.86 2.75 9.51
C ASP A 170 33.32 2.29 8.12
N ASN A 171 33.82 1.05 8.02
CA ASN A 171 34.22 0.43 6.76
C ASN A 171 33.02 0.19 5.83
N TYR A 172 31.86 -0.19 6.34
CA TYR A 172 30.63 -0.27 5.54
C TYR A 172 30.25 1.09 4.93
N PHE A 173 30.36 2.19 5.68
CA PHE A 173 30.07 3.54 5.15
C PHE A 173 31.11 4.01 4.11
N ARG A 174 32.35 3.55 4.19
CA ARG A 174 33.43 3.85 3.23
C ARG A 174 33.34 3.07 1.92
N THR A 175 32.84 1.82 1.93
CA THR A 175 32.70 1.05 0.68
C THR A 175 31.77 1.75 -0.33
N PRO A 176 31.99 1.60 -1.65
CA PRO A 176 31.13 2.20 -2.67
C PRO A 176 29.66 1.77 -2.52
N GLN A 177 28.77 2.57 -3.08
CA GLN A 177 27.36 2.24 -3.24
C GLN A 177 27.21 1.17 -4.33
N ALA A 178 26.41 0.13 -4.08
CA ALA A 178 26.17 -0.95 -5.03
C ALA A 178 25.32 -0.50 -6.24
N SER A 179 25.40 -1.22 -7.36
CA SER A 179 24.52 -0.96 -8.52
C SER A 179 23.06 -1.21 -8.13
N TYR A 180 22.14 -0.48 -8.76
CA TYR A 180 20.69 -0.60 -8.53
C TYR A 180 20.18 -2.05 -8.70
N ASP A 181 20.74 -2.77 -9.68
CA ASP A 181 20.41 -4.15 -10.04
C ASP A 181 20.92 -5.20 -9.05
N THR A 182 21.72 -4.80 -8.06
CA THR A 182 22.28 -5.71 -7.04
C THR A 182 21.18 -6.16 -6.09
N ASN A 183 21.04 -7.46 -5.85
CA ASN A 183 20.18 -7.96 -4.77
C ASN A 183 20.83 -7.66 -3.40
N PRO A 184 20.22 -6.86 -2.50
CA PRO A 184 20.82 -6.52 -1.21
C PRO A 184 21.13 -7.74 -0.35
N PHE A 185 20.24 -8.75 -0.32
CA PHE A 185 20.46 -9.96 0.46
C PHE A 185 21.65 -10.77 -0.05
N GLN A 186 21.85 -10.82 -1.36
CA GLN A 186 23.01 -11.48 -1.96
C GLN A 186 24.30 -10.67 -1.72
N TRP A 187 24.24 -9.34 -1.77
CA TRP A 187 25.37 -8.49 -1.40
C TRP A 187 25.79 -8.72 0.06
N TRP A 188 24.83 -8.71 0.99
CA TRP A 188 25.08 -8.98 2.40
C TRP A 188 25.58 -10.40 2.64
N GLN A 189 25.03 -11.41 1.95
CA GLN A 189 25.52 -12.80 2.01
C GLN A 189 26.97 -12.93 1.54
N ASN A 190 27.36 -12.21 0.48
CA ASN A 190 28.71 -12.23 -0.08
C ASN A 190 29.74 -11.46 0.75
N ASN A 191 29.31 -10.46 1.53
CA ASN A 191 30.20 -9.64 2.38
C ASN A 191 30.06 -9.96 3.88
N LYS A 192 29.34 -11.02 4.24
CA LYS A 192 29.06 -11.44 5.64
C LYS A 192 30.34 -11.52 6.47
N ASP A 193 31.42 -12.08 5.93
CA ASP A 193 32.65 -12.33 6.69
C ASP A 193 33.52 -11.05 6.82
N SER A 194 33.21 -10.00 6.05
CA SER A 194 33.77 -8.65 6.23
C SER A 194 32.89 -7.76 7.12
N PHE A 195 31.60 -8.06 7.23
CA PHE A 195 30.62 -7.28 7.97
C PHE A 195 29.66 -8.17 8.79
N PRO A 196 30.15 -8.95 9.78
CA PRO A 196 29.34 -9.95 10.48
C PRO A 196 28.21 -9.37 11.34
N VAL A 197 28.44 -8.27 12.06
CA VAL A 197 27.42 -7.67 12.95
C VAL A 197 26.39 -6.88 12.14
N LEU A 198 26.84 -6.11 11.15
CA LEU A 198 25.96 -5.40 10.22
C LEU A 198 25.17 -6.37 9.34
N TYR A 199 25.68 -7.56 9.01
CA TYR A 199 24.93 -8.59 8.30
C TYR A 199 23.69 -9.06 9.07
N GLU A 200 23.79 -9.20 10.40
CA GLU A 200 22.64 -9.54 11.25
C GLU A 200 21.63 -8.39 11.31
N LEU A 201 22.09 -7.14 11.46
CA LEU A 201 21.24 -5.95 11.41
C LEU A 201 20.57 -5.79 10.03
N ALA A 202 21.30 -6.00 8.94
CA ALA A 202 20.77 -5.97 7.58
C ALA A 202 19.68 -7.02 7.39
N ARG A 203 19.87 -8.26 7.89
CA ARG A 203 18.82 -9.29 7.88
C ARG A 203 17.61 -8.90 8.74
N LYS A 204 17.82 -8.28 9.90
CA LYS A 204 16.75 -7.80 10.81
C LYS A 204 15.88 -6.71 10.16
N TYR A 205 16.48 -5.75 9.45
CA TYR A 205 15.76 -4.59 8.91
C TYR A 205 15.32 -4.74 7.45
N LEU A 206 16.11 -5.36 6.57
CA LEU A 206 15.75 -5.54 5.15
C LEU A 206 14.65 -6.58 4.92
N CYS A 207 14.39 -7.49 5.87
CA CYS A 207 13.30 -8.45 5.76
C CYS A 207 11.90 -7.87 6.08
N ILE A 208 11.84 -6.63 6.58
CA ILE A 208 10.58 -5.94 6.90
C ILE A 208 9.85 -5.60 5.58
N PRO A 209 8.62 -6.08 5.35
CA PRO A 209 7.88 -5.78 4.13
C PRO A 209 7.43 -4.32 4.12
N ALA A 210 7.69 -3.61 3.02
CA ALA A 210 7.32 -2.20 2.84
C ALA A 210 5.79 -1.94 2.70
N THR A 211 4.96 -2.99 2.69
CA THR A 211 3.49 -2.89 2.55
C THR A 211 2.78 -4.02 3.30
N SER A 212 1.48 -3.82 3.58
CA SER A 212 0.55 -4.83 4.12
C SER A 212 0.09 -5.88 3.10
N VAL A 213 0.42 -5.74 1.81
CA VAL A 213 0.02 -6.68 0.74
C VAL A 213 0.32 -8.17 1.06
N PRO A 214 1.43 -8.55 1.74
CA PRO A 214 1.67 -9.94 2.13
C PRO A 214 0.68 -10.48 3.18
N SER A 215 0.20 -9.65 4.10
CA SER A 215 -0.81 -10.04 5.10
C SER A 215 -2.23 -9.92 4.56
N GLU A 216 -2.54 -8.92 3.74
CA GLU A 216 -3.80 -8.84 2.97
C GLU A 216 -4.01 -10.08 2.11
N ARG A 217 -2.95 -10.57 1.44
CA ARG A 217 -2.98 -11.83 0.69
C ARG A 217 -3.24 -13.03 1.61
N LEU A 218 -2.60 -13.08 2.78
CA LEU A 218 -2.82 -14.14 3.77
C LEU A 218 -4.27 -14.15 4.29
N PHE A 219 -4.86 -12.98 4.55
CA PHE A 219 -6.27 -12.86 4.96
C PHE A 219 -7.24 -13.17 3.82
N SER A 220 -6.91 -12.81 2.58
CA SER A 220 -7.67 -13.23 1.39
C SER A 220 -7.64 -14.74 1.21
N ASP A 221 -6.47 -15.35 1.37
CA ASP A 221 -6.29 -16.80 1.38
C ASP A 221 -7.06 -17.47 2.52
N ALA A 222 -7.18 -16.82 3.69
CA ALA A 222 -7.96 -17.30 4.83
C ALA A 222 -9.47 -17.25 4.56
N GLY A 223 -10.00 -16.16 3.98
CA GLY A 223 -11.41 -16.09 3.56
C GLY A 223 -11.77 -17.21 2.57
N ASN A 224 -10.85 -17.53 1.66
CA ASN A 224 -10.99 -18.65 0.73
C ASN A 224 -10.85 -20.05 1.36
N GLN A 225 -10.54 -20.18 2.66
CA GLN A 225 -10.61 -21.46 3.40
C GLN A 225 -11.77 -21.49 4.39
N ILE A 226 -12.10 -20.36 5.01
CA ILE A 226 -13.18 -20.18 5.99
C ILE A 226 -14.44 -19.71 5.26
N CYS A 227 -14.87 -20.46 4.25
CA CYS A 227 -16.12 -20.20 3.55
C CYS A 227 -17.32 -20.50 4.48
N GLU A 228 -18.52 -20.01 4.13
CA GLU A 228 -19.75 -20.23 4.92
C GLU A 228 -20.02 -21.71 5.20
N GLU A 229 -19.75 -22.59 4.23
CA GLU A 229 -19.85 -24.05 4.33
C GLU A 229 -18.82 -24.71 5.27
N ARG A 230 -17.76 -23.98 5.65
CA ARG A 230 -16.60 -24.48 6.42
C ARG A 230 -16.29 -23.63 7.66
N ASN A 231 -17.28 -22.88 8.14
CA ASN A 231 -17.15 -21.97 9.28
C ASN A 231 -16.85 -22.64 10.64
N ARG A 232 -17.11 -23.94 10.81
CA ARG A 232 -17.01 -24.65 12.10
C ARG A 232 -15.60 -25.13 12.46
N LEU A 233 -14.58 -24.32 12.15
CA LEU A 233 -13.18 -24.54 12.51
C LEU A 233 -12.80 -23.80 13.81
N LYS A 234 -11.82 -24.33 14.56
CA LYS A 234 -11.20 -23.59 15.67
C LYS A 234 -10.15 -22.62 15.14
N ALA A 235 -9.98 -21.48 15.81
CA ALA A 235 -8.98 -20.48 15.44
C ALA A 235 -7.54 -21.05 15.39
N SER A 236 -7.18 -21.98 16.29
CA SER A 236 -5.87 -22.66 16.23
C SER A 236 -5.69 -23.46 14.93
N THR A 237 -6.69 -24.26 14.56
CA THR A 237 -6.70 -25.08 13.33
C THR A 237 -6.65 -24.22 12.07
N VAL A 238 -7.26 -23.03 12.09
CA VAL A 238 -7.14 -22.04 11.01
C VAL A 238 -5.70 -21.54 10.90
N THR A 239 -5.07 -21.15 12.01
CA THR A 239 -3.66 -20.70 12.05
C THR A 239 -2.70 -21.80 11.58
N GLU A 240 -2.90 -23.04 12.03
CA GLU A 240 -2.13 -24.23 11.62
C GLU A 240 -2.26 -24.47 10.10
N LEU A 241 -3.49 -24.45 9.57
CA LEU A 241 -3.76 -24.63 8.13
C LEU A 241 -3.14 -23.51 7.29
N LEU A 242 -3.22 -22.25 7.73
CA LEU A 242 -2.62 -21.11 7.04
C LEU A 242 -1.10 -21.17 7.06
N PHE A 243 -0.49 -21.54 8.20
CA PHE A 243 0.94 -21.72 8.30
C PHE A 243 1.43 -22.83 7.35
N LEU A 244 0.73 -23.98 7.31
CA LEU A 244 1.07 -25.08 6.41
C LEU A 244 0.91 -24.69 4.94
N LYS A 245 -0.22 -24.08 4.56
CA LYS A 245 -0.49 -23.60 3.19
C LYS A 245 0.52 -22.54 2.74
N ARG A 246 0.94 -21.63 3.61
CA ARG A 246 1.83 -20.51 3.23
C ARG A 246 3.28 -20.94 3.04
N ASN A 247 3.68 -22.05 3.65
CA ASN A 247 5.05 -22.58 3.64
C ASN A 247 5.20 -23.90 2.86
N SER A 248 4.17 -24.39 2.16
CA SER A 248 4.19 -25.67 1.43
C SER A 248 5.32 -25.78 0.39
N GLU A 249 5.74 -24.66 -0.20
CA GLU A 249 6.88 -24.60 -1.13
C GLU A 249 8.23 -24.98 -0.46
N TYR A 250 8.32 -24.92 0.86
CA TYR A 250 9.54 -25.17 1.63
C TYR A 250 9.59 -26.57 2.28
N PHE A 251 8.52 -27.36 2.21
CA PHE A 251 8.52 -28.75 2.69
C PHE A 251 7.62 -29.66 1.87
N ASN A 252 8.17 -30.78 1.41
CA ASN A 252 7.39 -31.85 0.79
C ASN A 252 6.52 -32.53 1.87
N VAL A 253 5.24 -32.15 1.92
CA VAL A 253 4.19 -32.76 2.76
C VAL A 253 4.00 -34.25 2.44
N PHE A 254 4.34 -34.65 1.22
CA PHE A 254 4.31 -36.04 0.75
C PHE A 254 5.72 -36.48 0.35
N LYS A 255 6.22 -37.53 1.01
CA LYS A 255 7.48 -38.23 0.75
C LYS A 255 7.25 -39.73 0.91
#